data_AF-A0A3E1KM53-F1
#
_entry.id   AF-A0A3E1KM53-F1
#
_cell.length_a   1.000
_cell.length_b   1.000
_cell.length_c   1.000
_cell.angle_alpha   90.00
_cell.angle_beta   90.00
_cell.angle_gamma   90.00
#
_symmetry.space_group_name_H-M   'P 1'
#
loop_
_entity.id
_entity.type
_entity.pdbx_description
1 polymer ?
#
loop_
_entity_poly.entity_id
_entity_poly.type
_entity_poly.pdbx_seq_one_letter_code
_entity_poly.pdbx_strand_id
1 'polypeptide(L)'
;PAQWDAAAERDITRIQALWASLRAEHGHAGQFLCGDFGIVDAMFAPVALRFASYGVPLFEAAGDYLAALDALPALREWKQGAERERLERG
;
A
#
# COMPACT_ATOMS: atom_id res chain seq x y z
N PRO A 1 1.94 -21.31 -7.85
CA PRO A 1 0.58 -20.71 -7.83
C PRO A 1 0.45 -19.89 -6.56
N ALA A 2 -0.26 -18.75 -6.57
CA ALA A 2 -0.37 -17.92 -5.38
C ALA A 2 -0.98 -18.73 -4.22
N GLN A 3 -0.30 -18.71 -3.08
CA GLN A 3 -0.51 -19.59 -1.93
C GLN A 3 -1.64 -19.13 -0.98
N TRP A 4 -2.60 -18.37 -1.49
CA TRP A 4 -3.63 -17.72 -0.68
C TRP A 4 -4.91 -18.53 -0.68
N ASP A 5 -5.63 -18.56 0.44
CA ASP A 5 -6.97 -19.14 0.46
C ASP A 5 -7.98 -18.25 -0.29
N ALA A 6 -9.15 -18.81 -0.60
CA ALA A 6 -10.16 -18.09 -1.37
C ALA A 6 -10.68 -16.82 -0.68
N ALA A 7 -10.60 -16.72 0.65
CA ALA A 7 -11.02 -15.51 1.36
C ALA A 7 -9.98 -14.40 1.21
N ALA A 8 -8.70 -14.73 1.39
CA ALA A 8 -7.59 -13.83 1.17
C ALA A 8 -7.53 -13.33 -0.27
N GLU A 9 -7.72 -14.21 -1.27
CA GLU A 9 -7.77 -13.80 -2.68
C GLU A 9 -8.89 -12.79 -2.99
N ARG A 10 -10.07 -12.99 -2.39
CA ARG A 10 -11.19 -12.04 -2.53
C ARG A 10 -10.87 -10.69 -1.91
N ASP A 11 -10.28 -10.66 -0.73
CA ASP A 11 -9.90 -9.41 -0.07
C ASP A 11 -8.78 -8.69 -0.81
N ILE A 12 -7.77 -9.41 -1.30
CA ILE A 12 -6.70 -8.87 -2.14
C ILE A 12 -7.30 -8.19 -3.37
N THR A 13 -8.18 -8.88 -4.07
CA THR A 13 -8.83 -8.35 -5.29
C THR A 13 -9.67 -7.11 -4.97
N ARG A 14 -10.46 -7.17 -3.90
CA ARG A 14 -11.35 -6.07 -3.48
C ARG A 14 -10.57 -4.80 -3.12
N ILE A 15 -9.47 -4.94 -2.39
CA ILE A 15 -8.63 -3.80 -1.97
C ILE A 15 -7.97 -3.15 -3.19
N GLN A 16 -7.42 -3.95 -4.11
CA GLN A 16 -6.80 -3.41 -5.32
C GLN A 16 -7.82 -2.69 -6.22
N ALA A 17 -9.02 -3.24 -6.37
CA ALA A 17 -10.10 -2.57 -7.10
C ALA A 17 -10.49 -1.24 -6.44
N LEU A 18 -10.58 -1.20 -5.11
CA LEU A 18 -10.88 0.03 -4.37
C LEU A 18 -9.83 1.12 -4.62
N TRP A 19 -8.54 0.79 -4.57
CA TRP A 19 -7.48 1.76 -4.85
C TRP A 19 -7.51 2.27 -6.28
N ALA A 20 -7.78 1.38 -7.25
CA ALA A 20 -7.93 1.76 -8.65
C ALA A 20 -9.12 2.73 -8.84
N SER A 21 -10.27 2.43 -8.23
CA SER A 21 -11.45 3.31 -8.26
C SER A 21 -11.18 4.67 -7.64
N LEU A 22 -10.58 4.73 -6.44
CA LEU A 22 -10.23 5.99 -5.78
C LEU A 22 -9.30 6.85 -6.66
N ARG A 23 -8.26 6.24 -7.23
CA ARG A 23 -7.35 6.95 -8.14
C ARG A 23 -8.06 7.43 -9.41
N ALA A 24 -8.95 6.61 -9.97
CA ALA A 24 -9.70 6.97 -11.16
C ALA A 24 -10.71 8.10 -10.94
N GLU A 25 -11.31 8.19 -9.75
CA GLU A 25 -12.37 9.16 -9.43
C GLU A 25 -11.84 10.44 -8.76
N HIS A 26 -10.73 10.33 -8.01
CA HIS A 26 -10.23 11.40 -7.14
C HIS A 26 -8.72 11.66 -7.27
N GLY A 27 -7.98 10.77 -7.95
CA GLY A 27 -6.51 10.82 -8.04
C GLY A 27 -5.95 11.76 -9.11
N HIS A 28 -6.78 12.52 -9.83
CA HIS A 28 -6.36 13.31 -11.00
C HIS A 28 -5.25 14.34 -10.73
N ALA A 29 -5.09 14.78 -9.48
CA ALA A 29 -4.15 15.82 -9.09
C ALA A 29 -2.92 15.30 -8.31
N GLY A 30 -2.57 14.02 -8.41
CA GLY A 30 -1.35 13.53 -7.76
C GLY A 30 -1.11 12.03 -7.86
N GLN A 31 -0.13 11.57 -7.10
CA GLN A 31 0.35 10.18 -7.12
C GLN A 31 -0.33 9.28 -6.06
N PHE A 32 -1.19 9.85 -5.20
CA PHE A 32 -1.85 9.17 -4.10
C PHE A 32 -3.32 8.86 -4.40
N LEU A 33 -4.01 8.18 -3.48
CA LEU A 33 -5.36 7.64 -3.74
C LEU A 33 -6.38 8.73 -4.08
N CYS A 34 -6.24 9.92 -3.48
CA CYS A 34 -7.12 11.06 -3.70
C CYS A 34 -6.36 12.32 -4.15
N GLY A 35 -5.25 12.16 -4.88
CA GLY A 35 -4.42 13.25 -5.37
C GLY A 35 -3.16 13.44 -4.53
N ASP A 36 -3.15 14.44 -3.66
CA ASP A 36 -2.07 14.66 -2.69
C ASP A 36 -2.14 13.65 -1.54
N PHE A 37 -1.02 13.43 -0.85
CA PHE A 37 -0.97 12.53 0.30
C PHE A 37 -1.93 13.02 1.39
N GLY A 38 -2.81 12.14 1.85
CA GLY A 38 -3.79 12.48 2.88
C GLY A 38 -4.10 11.35 3.84
N ILE A 39 -5.16 11.55 4.63
CA ILE A 39 -5.61 10.60 5.64
C ILE A 39 -5.95 9.23 5.06
N VAL A 40 -6.50 9.20 3.84
CA VAL A 40 -6.83 7.94 3.14
C VAL A 40 -5.57 7.12 2.93
N ASP A 41 -4.49 7.75 2.47
CA ASP A 41 -3.21 7.07 2.26
C ASP A 41 -2.57 6.64 3.58
N ALA A 42 -2.61 7.48 4.61
CA ALA A 42 -2.11 7.12 5.94
C ALA A 42 -2.79 5.87 6.51
N MET A 43 -4.11 5.75 6.31
CA MET A 43 -4.88 4.58 6.75
C MET A 43 -4.57 3.32 5.91
N PHE A 44 -4.33 3.48 4.61
CA PHE A 44 -4.04 2.34 3.71
C PHE A 44 -2.55 1.98 3.61
N ALA A 45 -1.63 2.84 4.04
CA ALA A 45 -0.19 2.58 3.96
C ALA A 45 0.22 1.27 4.66
N PRO A 46 -0.24 0.93 5.88
CA PRO A 46 0.07 -0.36 6.49
C PRO A 46 -0.44 -1.56 5.69
N VAL A 47 -1.57 -1.41 4.99
CA VAL A 47 -2.13 -2.47 4.13
C VAL A 47 -1.27 -2.65 2.89
N ALA A 48 -0.93 -1.55 2.21
CA ALA A 48 -0.05 -1.54 1.04
C ALA A 48 1.33 -2.16 1.36
N LEU A 49 1.89 -1.87 2.54
CA LEU A 49 3.14 -2.48 2.96
C LEU A 49 3.05 -3.99 3.19
N ARG A 50 1.94 -4.51 3.72
CA ARG A 50 1.76 -5.97 3.85
C ARG A 50 1.69 -6.65 2.50
N PHE A 51 1.06 -6.03 1.50
CA PHE A 51 1.03 -6.57 0.15
C PHE A 51 2.46 -6.73 -0.41
N ALA A 52 3.33 -5.74 -0.17
CA ALA A 52 4.75 -5.83 -0.52
C ALA A 52 5.46 -6.94 0.27
N SER A 53 5.35 -6.94 1.61
CA SER A 53 6.05 -7.90 2.47
C SER A 53 5.63 -9.35 2.23
N TYR A 54 4.39 -9.61 1.84
CA TYR A 54 3.85 -10.94 1.58
C TYR A 54 3.99 -11.37 0.11
N GLY A 55 4.53 -10.53 -0.78
CA GLY A 55 4.69 -10.85 -2.19
C GLY A 55 3.35 -11.03 -2.92
N VAL A 56 2.33 -10.25 -2.54
CA VAL A 56 1.03 -10.27 -3.21
C VAL A 56 1.18 -9.73 -4.64
N PRO A 57 0.65 -10.43 -5.67
CA PRO A 57 0.64 -9.90 -7.04
C PRO A 57 -0.18 -8.61 -7.11
N LEU A 58 0.45 -7.55 -7.64
CA LEU A 58 -0.16 -6.23 -7.75
C LEU A 58 -0.59 -5.93 -9.18
N PHE A 59 -1.77 -5.33 -9.31
CA PHE A 59 -2.22 -4.66 -10.52
C PHE A 59 -1.50 -3.30 -10.65
N GLU A 60 -1.40 -2.79 -11.88
CA GLU A 60 -0.66 -1.57 -12.23
C GLU A 60 -0.97 -0.40 -11.29
N ALA A 61 -2.26 -0.10 -11.07
CA ALA A 61 -2.67 1.00 -10.21
C ALA A 61 -2.24 0.88 -8.75
N ALA A 62 -2.19 -0.36 -8.21
CA ALA A 62 -1.73 -0.63 -6.86
C ALA A 62 -0.19 -0.56 -6.77
N GLY A 63 0.51 -1.00 -7.83
CA GLY A 63 1.95 -0.88 -7.95
C GLY A 63 2.42 0.58 -7.93
N ASP A 64 1.80 1.45 -8.73
CA ASP A 64 2.08 2.89 -8.75
C ASP A 64 1.89 3.53 -7.37
N TYR A 65 0.78 3.17 -6.70
CA TYR A 65 0.46 3.71 -5.37
C TYR A 65 1.50 3.27 -4.33
N LEU A 66 1.96 2.01 -4.37
CA LEU A 66 3.05 1.56 -3.51
C LEU A 66 4.36 2.30 -3.79
N ALA A 67 4.68 2.56 -5.05
CA ALA A 67 5.86 3.34 -5.43
C ALA A 67 5.76 4.79 -4.91
N ALA A 68 4.57 5.40 -5.02
CA ALA A 68 4.30 6.72 -4.48
C ALA A 68 4.47 6.78 -2.96
N LEU A 69 3.98 5.77 -2.24
CA LEU A 69 4.18 5.63 -0.80
C LEU A 69 5.68 5.48 -0.45
N ASP A 70 6.41 4.62 -1.17
CA ASP A 70 7.84 4.39 -0.91
C ASP A 70 8.73 5.61 -1.19
N ALA A 71 8.25 6.56 -2.01
CA ALA A 71 8.91 7.83 -2.25
C ALA A 71 8.77 8.83 -1.08
N LEU A 72 7.83 8.63 -0.15
CA LEU A 72 7.60 9.56 0.96
C LEU A 72 8.74 9.49 2.00
N PRO A 73 9.43 10.62 2.28
CA PRO A 73 10.46 10.67 3.33
C PRO A 73 9.95 10.21 4.69
N ALA A 74 8.74 10.65 5.08
CA ALA A 74 8.11 10.27 6.34
C ALA A 74 7.82 8.76 6.43
N LEU A 75 7.42 8.14 5.32
CA LEU A 75 7.18 6.70 5.31
C LEU A 75 8.49 5.92 5.41
N ARG A 76 9.58 6.41 4.79
CA ARG A 76 10.92 5.83 4.95
C ARG A 76 11.40 5.92 6.39
N GLU A 77 11.25 7.08 7.04
CA GLU A 77 11.58 7.25 8.46
C GLU A 77 10.78 6.31 9.35
N TRP A 78 9.48 6.16 9.08
CA TRP A 78 8.63 5.25 9.82
C TRP A 78 9.03 3.78 9.64
N LYS A 79 9.31 3.33 8.40
CA LYS A 79 9.85 1.98 8.13
C LYS A 79 11.16 1.72 8.86
N GLN A 80 12.06 2.70 8.86
CA GLN A 80 13.33 2.60 9.58
C GLN A 80 13.11 2.54 11.10
N GLY A 81 12.15 3.29 11.64
CA GLY A 81 11.75 3.19 13.04
C GLY A 81 11.25 1.81 13.43
N ALA A 82 10.38 1.23 12.61
CA ALA A 82 9.85 -0.12 12.82
C ALA A 82 10.95 -1.20 12.77
N GLU A 83 11.91 -1.10 11.84
CA GLU A 83 13.04 -2.04 11.76
C GLU A 83 13.98 -1.89 12.97
N ARG A 84 14.25 -0.65 13.42
CA ARG A 84 15.04 -0.42 14.65
C ARG A 84 14.38 -1.07 15.87
N GLU A 85 13.07 -0.88 16.05
CA GLU A 85 12.34 -1.51 17.16
C GLU A 85 12.41 -3.05 17.10
N ARG A 86 12.27 -3.63 15.90
CA ARG A 86 12.38 -5.07 15.69
C ARG A 86 13.76 -5.61 16.10
N LEU A 87 14.83 -4.88 15.79
CA LEU A 87 16.21 -5.27 16.14
C LEU A 87 16.52 -5.10 17.62
N GLU A 88 15.90 -4.12 18.30
CA GLU A 88 16.07 -3.88 19.74
C GLU A 88 15.33 -4.90 20.62
N ARG A 89 14.31 -5.57 20.08
CA ARG A 89 13.47 -6.54 20.80
C ARG A 89 13.79 -8.02 20.50
N GLY A 90 14.73 -8.30 19.59
CA GLY A 90 15.17 -9.65 19.21
C GLY A 90 16.46 -10.06 19.91
#